data_AF-A0A8S9DRJ3-F1
#
_entry.id   AF-A0A8S9DRJ3-F1
#
_cell.length_a   1.000
_cell.length_b   1.000
_cell.length_c   1.000
_cell.angle_alpha   90.00
_cell.angle_beta   90.00
_cell.angle_gamma   90.00
#
_symmetry.space_group_name_H-M   'P 1'
#
loop_
_entity.id
_entity.type
_entity.pdbx_description
1 polymer ?
#
loop_
_entity_poly.entity_id
_entity_poly.type
_entity_poly.pdbx_seq_one_letter_code
_entity_poly.pdbx_strand_id
1 'polypeptide(L)'
;MKSPLSLTVAIVVGIVILIGYFVPSPSLAAIRTPMLNWAMTLAGIASLVAIINLIFGVHWKRLRESGSKQFFSAVVILSFLVTLTAGIFFGPSDSNYQKVVTAIQVPIETSLMAVLAITLAYSSLRLLQRQHNWMGLLFFLSVILFLVINSGVMAFASDIPILQVLLSGFHNVPVAGARGILLGIALGSLATGIRILIGSDKPYSG
;
A
#
# COMPACT_ATOMS: atom_id res chain seq x y z
N MET A 1 -12.53 -15.88 -29.11
CA MET A 1 -13.40 -16.66 -28.21
C MET A 1 -12.81 -16.58 -26.82
N LYS A 2 -13.42 -15.76 -25.95
CA LYS A 2 -12.91 -15.35 -24.63
C LYS A 2 -12.71 -16.58 -23.77
N SER A 3 -11.50 -16.89 -23.28
CA SER A 3 -11.23 -18.16 -22.58
C SER A 3 -11.97 -18.25 -21.23
N PRO A 4 -13.12 -18.96 -21.12
CA PRO A 4 -13.77 -19.13 -19.82
C PRO A 4 -12.97 -20.10 -18.94
N LEU A 5 -12.16 -20.96 -19.57
CA LEU A 5 -11.37 -22.01 -18.93
C LEU A 5 -10.37 -21.42 -17.93
N SER A 6 -9.63 -20.38 -18.31
CA SER A 6 -8.63 -19.74 -17.44
C SER A 6 -9.26 -19.17 -16.16
N LEU A 7 -10.45 -18.57 -16.31
CA LEU A 7 -11.21 -18.04 -15.17
C LEU A 7 -11.73 -19.16 -14.27
N THR A 8 -12.32 -20.21 -14.86
CA THR A 8 -12.82 -21.36 -14.10
C THR A 8 -11.69 -22.03 -13.32
N VAL A 9 -10.53 -22.22 -13.95
CA VAL A 9 -9.34 -22.77 -13.27
C VAL A 9 -8.91 -21.86 -12.14
N ALA A 10 -8.81 -20.54 -12.35
CA ALA A 10 -8.43 -19.60 -11.31
C ALA A 10 -9.40 -19.63 -10.10
N ILE A 11 -10.71 -19.70 -10.34
CA ILE A 11 -11.74 -19.79 -9.30
C ILE A 11 -11.59 -21.10 -8.51
N VAL A 12 -11.52 -22.24 -9.20
CA VAL A 12 -11.43 -23.56 -8.56
C VAL A 12 -10.16 -23.65 -7.72
N VAL A 13 -9.01 -23.26 -8.28
CA VAL A 13 -7.72 -23.26 -7.58
C VAL A 13 -7.77 -22.34 -6.37
N GLY A 14 -8.32 -21.13 -6.52
CA GLY A 14 -8.45 -20.17 -5.42
C GLY A 14 -9.33 -20.69 -4.28
N ILE A 15 -10.46 -21.33 -4.60
CA ILE A 15 -11.33 -21.96 -3.60
C ILE A 15 -10.62 -23.12 -2.88
N VAL A 16 -9.92 -23.98 -3.62
CA VAL A 16 -9.17 -25.12 -3.04
C VAL A 16 -8.09 -24.62 -2.07
N ILE A 17 -7.34 -23.58 -2.44
CA ILE A 17 -6.33 -22.97 -1.57
C ILE A 17 -6.99 -22.36 -0.32
N LEU A 18 -8.11 -21.66 -0.48
CA LEU A 18 -8.84 -21.05 0.62
C LEU A 18 -9.34 -22.11 1.63
N ILE A 19 -9.98 -23.17 1.14
CA ILE A 19 -10.43 -24.28 1.99
C ILE A 19 -9.23 -24.94 2.68
N GLY A 20 -8.12 -25.16 1.96
CA GLY A 20 -6.88 -25.70 2.52
C GLY A 20 -6.15 -24.80 3.52
N TYR A 21 -6.60 -23.56 3.70
CA TYR A 21 -6.15 -22.68 4.77
C TYR A 21 -6.98 -22.87 6.05
N PHE A 22 -8.29 -23.01 5.92
CA PHE A 22 -9.22 -23.12 7.06
C PHE A 22 -9.38 -24.55 7.60
N VAL A 23 -9.17 -25.57 6.76
CA VAL A 23 -9.35 -26.98 7.13
C VAL A 23 -7.98 -27.65 7.27
N PRO A 24 -7.52 -28.00 8.49
CA PRO A 24 -6.27 -28.70 8.70
C PRO A 24 -6.41 -30.18 8.30
N SER A 25 -6.11 -30.50 7.03
CA SER A 25 -6.06 -31.89 6.56
C SER A 25 -4.77 -32.18 5.78
N PRO A 26 -4.16 -33.37 5.96
CA PRO A 26 -2.94 -33.74 5.22
C PRO A 26 -3.15 -33.78 3.70
N SER A 27 -4.33 -34.19 3.23
CA SER A 27 -4.67 -34.24 1.81
C SER A 27 -4.79 -32.86 1.17
N LEU A 28 -5.41 -31.89 1.85
CA LEU A 28 -5.46 -30.51 1.34
C LEU A 28 -4.09 -29.85 1.41
N ALA A 29 -3.29 -30.14 2.43
CA ALA A 29 -1.91 -29.64 2.52
C ALA A 29 -1.03 -30.16 1.36
N ALA A 30 -1.20 -31.42 0.97
CA ALA A 30 -0.48 -32.04 -0.15
C ALA A 30 -0.79 -31.39 -1.50
N ILE A 31 -1.98 -30.78 -1.66
CA ILE A 31 -2.38 -30.04 -2.87
C ILE A 31 -1.99 -28.55 -2.76
N ARG A 32 -2.27 -27.92 -1.61
CA ARG A 32 -2.04 -26.49 -1.37
C ARG A 32 -0.57 -26.13 -1.46
N THR A 33 0.32 -26.92 -0.86
CA THR A 33 1.76 -26.62 -0.79
C THR A 33 2.40 -26.50 -2.18
N PRO A 34 2.29 -27.50 -3.08
CA PRO A 34 2.87 -27.37 -4.43
C PRO A 34 2.22 -26.25 -5.24
N MET A 35 0.91 -26.01 -5.11
CA MET A 35 0.24 -24.89 -5.78
C MET A 35 0.78 -23.53 -5.32
N LEU A 36 1.00 -23.34 -4.02
CA LEU A 36 1.60 -22.12 -3.49
C LEU A 36 3.06 -21.98 -3.91
N ASN A 37 3.81 -23.06 -3.97
CA ASN A 37 5.20 -23.05 -4.47
C ASN A 37 5.27 -22.66 -5.95
N TRP A 38 4.38 -23.19 -6.79
CA TRP A 38 4.25 -22.76 -8.18
C TRP A 38 3.85 -21.30 -8.29
N ALA A 39 2.87 -20.85 -7.50
CA ALA A 39 2.45 -19.46 -7.47
C ALA A 39 3.60 -18.52 -7.08
N MET A 40 4.39 -18.89 -6.06
CA MET A 40 5.56 -18.12 -5.61
C MET A 40 6.65 -18.07 -6.68
N THR A 41 6.89 -19.20 -7.36
CA THR A 41 7.89 -19.28 -8.44
C THR A 41 7.48 -18.42 -9.64
N LEU A 42 6.21 -18.53 -10.06
CA LEU A 42 5.63 -17.71 -11.12
C LEU A 42 5.63 -16.22 -10.75
N ALA A 43 5.31 -15.88 -9.49
CA ALA A 43 5.37 -14.51 -9.01
C ALA A 43 6.81 -13.96 -9.05
N GLY A 44 7.81 -14.76 -8.69
CA GLY A 44 9.22 -14.39 -8.82
C GLY A 44 9.62 -14.10 -10.26
N ILE A 45 9.27 -14.99 -11.20
CA ILE A 45 9.54 -14.80 -12.63
C ILE A 45 8.78 -13.58 -13.17
N ALA A 46 7.50 -13.42 -12.82
CA ALA A 46 6.70 -12.28 -13.23
C ALA A 46 7.28 -10.96 -12.70
N SER A 47 7.81 -10.96 -11.48
CA SER A 47 8.50 -9.80 -10.89
C SER A 47 9.76 -9.45 -11.68
N LEU A 48 10.56 -10.43 -12.09
CA LEU A 48 11.72 -10.21 -12.96
C LEU A 48 11.29 -9.63 -14.31
N VAL A 49 10.26 -10.18 -14.94
CA VAL A 49 9.71 -9.65 -16.20
C VAL A 49 9.22 -8.21 -16.01
N ALA A 50 8.55 -7.91 -14.91
CA ALA A 50 8.09 -6.56 -14.58
C ALA A 50 9.26 -5.58 -14.42
N ILE A 51 10.32 -5.96 -13.70
CA ILE A 51 11.53 -5.15 -13.54
C ILE A 51 12.21 -4.93 -14.90
N ILE A 52 12.39 -5.98 -15.70
CA ILE A 52 12.98 -5.88 -17.04
C ILE A 52 12.16 -4.94 -17.92
N ASN A 53 10.83 -5.06 -17.91
CA ASN A 53 9.96 -4.18 -18.68
C ASN A 53 10.01 -2.73 -18.18
N LEU A 54 10.06 -2.51 -16.87
CA LEU A 54 10.19 -1.17 -16.29
C LEU A 54 11.51 -0.51 -16.71
N ILE A 55 12.63 -1.22 -16.58
CA ILE A 55 13.96 -0.69 -16.87
C ILE A 55 14.16 -0.56 -18.39
N PHE A 56 14.03 -1.64 -19.15
CA PHE A 56 14.36 -1.65 -20.58
C PHE A 56 13.19 -1.23 -21.47
N GLY A 57 11.97 -1.63 -21.12
CA GLY A 57 10.77 -1.33 -21.90
C GLY A 57 10.34 0.13 -21.78
N VAL A 58 10.50 0.74 -20.60
CA VAL A 58 10.04 2.11 -20.31
C VAL A 58 11.19 3.09 -20.14
N HIS A 59 12.01 2.94 -19.10
CA HIS A 59 12.97 3.99 -18.72
C HIS A 59 14.17 4.10 -19.67
N TRP A 60 14.67 2.98 -20.20
CA TRP A 60 15.75 2.97 -21.16
C TRP A 60 15.36 3.61 -22.50
N LYS A 61 14.14 3.35 -22.98
CA LYS A 61 13.60 4.01 -24.18
C LYS A 61 13.43 5.51 -23.96
N ARG A 62 12.84 5.90 -22.82
CA ARG A 62 12.68 7.32 -22.44
C ARG A 62 14.00 8.08 -22.30
N LEU A 63 15.10 7.39 -21.98
CA LEU A 63 16.42 8.01 -21.92
C LEU A 63 16.96 8.35 -23.32
N ARG A 64 16.56 7.57 -24.34
CA ARG A 64 16.96 7.77 -25.75
C ARG A 64 16.07 8.79 -26.47
N GLU A 65 14.84 8.99 -26.01
CA GLU A 65 13.92 10.00 -26.54
C GLU A 65 14.25 11.39 -25.94
N SER A 66 14.32 12.44 -26.75
CA SER A 66 14.60 13.81 -26.26
C SER A 66 13.40 14.38 -25.50
N GLY A 67 13.61 14.84 -24.26
CA GLY A 67 12.57 15.51 -23.49
C GLY A 67 12.84 15.67 -21.99
N SER A 68 12.01 16.49 -21.34
CA SER A 68 12.10 16.83 -19.90
C SER A 68 12.05 15.62 -18.94
N LYS A 69 11.59 14.44 -19.41
CA LYS A 69 11.41 13.23 -18.59
C LYS A 69 12.65 12.32 -18.51
N GLN A 70 13.74 12.66 -19.21
CA GLN A 70 14.98 11.88 -19.22
C GLN A 70 15.63 11.81 -17.83
N PHE A 71 15.67 12.94 -17.10
CA PHE A 71 16.27 13.02 -15.78
C PHE A 71 15.65 12.02 -14.80
N PHE A 72 14.32 11.99 -14.71
CA PHE A 72 13.61 11.04 -13.85
C PHE A 72 13.88 9.58 -14.23
N SER A 73 14.02 9.29 -15.52
CA SER A 73 14.33 7.94 -15.99
C SER A 73 15.77 7.54 -15.62
N ALA A 74 16.72 8.48 -15.70
CA ALA A 74 18.09 8.27 -15.26
C ALA A 74 18.16 7.98 -13.75
N VAL A 75 17.42 8.73 -12.93
CA VAL A 75 17.35 8.50 -11.48
C VAL A 75 16.82 7.10 -11.16
N VAL A 76 15.75 6.63 -11.83
CA VAL A 76 15.20 5.29 -11.61
C VAL A 76 16.22 4.20 -11.98
N ILE A 77 16.90 4.33 -13.12
CA ILE A 77 17.91 3.37 -13.55
C ILE A 77 19.10 3.36 -12.57
N LEU A 78 19.57 4.53 -12.15
CA LEU A 78 20.66 4.66 -11.18
C LEU A 78 20.30 4.00 -9.84
N SER A 79 19.13 4.32 -9.28
CA SER A 79 18.63 3.73 -8.03
C SER A 79 18.49 2.21 -8.13
N PHE A 80 18.02 1.70 -9.27
CA PHE A 80 17.97 0.27 -9.53
C PHE A 80 19.37 -0.36 -9.53
N LEU A 81 20.34 0.23 -10.25
CA LEU A 81 21.70 -0.28 -10.29
C LEU A 81 22.36 -0.28 -8.92
N VAL A 82 22.23 0.80 -8.14
CA VAL A 82 22.76 0.90 -6.78
C VAL A 82 22.15 -0.18 -5.87
N THR A 83 20.83 -0.38 -5.96
CA THR A 83 20.15 -1.40 -5.14
C THR A 83 20.55 -2.81 -5.57
N LEU A 84 20.66 -3.08 -6.87
CA LEU A 84 21.05 -4.38 -7.41
C LEU A 84 22.49 -4.74 -7.01
N THR A 85 23.44 -3.81 -7.20
CA THR A 85 24.85 -4.06 -6.87
C THR A 85 25.05 -4.23 -5.37
N ALA A 86 24.38 -3.42 -4.54
CA ALA A 86 24.40 -3.58 -3.09
C ALA A 86 23.82 -4.95 -2.66
N GLY A 87 22.72 -5.39 -3.30
CA GLY A 87 22.10 -6.68 -3.01
C GLY A 87 22.98 -7.87 -3.39
N ILE A 88 23.69 -7.79 -4.51
CA ILE A 88 24.65 -8.82 -4.94
C ILE A 88 25.86 -8.87 -3.99
N PHE A 89 26.33 -7.72 -3.52
CA PHE A 89 27.57 -7.64 -2.73
C PHE A 89 27.38 -7.98 -1.25
N PHE A 90 26.32 -7.49 -0.61
CA PHE A 90 26.06 -7.69 0.82
C PHE A 90 25.07 -8.83 1.10
N GLY A 91 24.17 -9.11 0.17
CA GLY A 91 23.05 -10.03 0.37
C GLY A 91 21.82 -9.39 1.03
N PRO A 92 20.61 -9.95 0.84
CA PRO A 92 19.35 -9.30 1.26
C PRO A 92 19.16 -9.15 2.77
N SER A 93 19.80 -10.02 3.57
CA SER A 93 19.69 -10.04 5.02
C SER A 93 20.67 -9.10 5.73
N ASP A 94 21.62 -8.49 5.00
CA ASP A 94 22.64 -7.62 5.59
C ASP A 94 22.08 -6.24 5.96
N SER A 95 22.52 -5.70 7.10
CA SER A 95 22.07 -4.39 7.60
C SER A 95 22.45 -3.24 6.64
N ASN A 96 23.59 -3.33 5.95
CA ASN A 96 24.02 -2.31 4.99
C ASN A 96 23.15 -2.32 3.75
N TYR A 97 22.73 -3.49 3.26
CA TYR A 97 21.75 -3.58 2.17
C TYR A 97 20.41 -2.94 2.59
N GLN A 98 19.92 -3.26 3.80
CA GLN A 98 18.69 -2.65 4.32
C GLN A 98 18.79 -1.12 4.42
N LYS A 99 19.95 -0.57 4.81
CA LYS A 99 20.18 0.89 4.81
C LYS A 99 20.10 1.49 3.40
N VAL A 100 20.66 0.84 2.39
CA VAL A 100 20.57 1.30 0.99
C VAL A 100 19.12 1.30 0.52
N VAL A 101 18.39 0.20 0.77
CA VAL A 101 16.98 0.08 0.38
C VAL A 101 16.12 1.13 1.08
N THR A 102 16.24 1.27 2.40
CA THR A 102 15.47 2.23 3.19
C THR A 102 15.79 3.69 2.83
N ALA A 103 17.04 4.01 2.48
CA ALA A 103 17.42 5.34 2.01
C ALA A 103 16.72 5.74 0.69
N ILE A 104 16.29 4.78 -0.12
CA ILE A 104 15.52 5.01 -1.35
C ILE A 104 14.01 4.94 -1.06
N GLN A 105 13.58 3.94 -0.28
CA GLN A 105 12.18 3.66 0.00
C GLN A 105 11.52 4.75 0.85
N VAL A 106 12.16 5.17 1.95
CA VAL A 106 11.57 6.12 2.91
C VAL A 106 11.25 7.46 2.24
N PRO A 107 12.14 8.09 1.44
CA PRO A 107 11.79 9.34 0.74
C PRO A 107 10.62 9.20 -0.25
N ILE A 108 10.50 8.06 -0.93
CA ILE A 108 9.39 7.80 -1.86
C ILE A 108 8.09 7.69 -1.08
N GLU A 109 8.07 6.91 0.00
CA GLU A 109 6.90 6.75 0.87
C GLU A 109 6.49 8.09 1.50
N THR A 110 7.45 8.87 2.02
CA THR A 110 7.17 10.18 2.61
C THR A 110 6.64 11.17 1.58
N SER A 111 7.12 11.12 0.33
CA SER A 111 6.64 11.98 -0.75
C SER A 111 5.18 11.63 -1.13
N LEU A 112 4.86 10.34 -1.21
CA LEU A 112 3.48 9.89 -1.45
C LEU A 112 2.56 10.28 -0.28
N MET A 113 3.01 10.10 0.96
CA MET A 113 2.28 10.55 2.14
C MET A 113 2.09 12.07 2.17
N ALA A 114 3.09 12.85 1.74
CA ALA A 114 2.98 14.31 1.64
C ALA A 114 1.93 14.73 0.61
N VAL A 115 1.90 14.10 -0.57
CA VAL A 115 0.86 14.35 -1.58
C VAL A 115 -0.52 14.01 -1.03
N LEU A 116 -0.68 12.89 -0.33
CA LEU A 116 -1.93 12.53 0.33
C LEU A 116 -2.33 13.55 1.41
N ALA A 117 -1.39 13.95 2.27
CA ALA A 117 -1.63 14.92 3.34
C ALA A 117 -2.09 16.28 2.78
N ILE A 118 -1.39 16.79 1.76
CA ILE A 118 -1.72 18.08 1.13
C ILE A 118 -3.09 18.00 0.43
N THR A 119 -3.36 16.92 -0.31
CA THR A 119 -4.64 16.76 -1.02
C THR A 119 -5.82 16.62 -0.04
N LEU A 120 -5.64 15.91 1.07
CA LEU A 120 -6.65 15.80 2.13
C LEU A 120 -6.86 17.14 2.84
N ALA A 121 -5.78 17.86 3.19
CA ALA A 121 -5.87 19.18 3.80
C ALA A 121 -6.60 20.18 2.88
N TYR A 122 -6.25 20.20 1.60
CA TYR A 122 -6.94 21.04 0.61
C TYR A 122 -8.42 20.67 0.47
N SER A 123 -8.74 19.37 0.42
CA SER A 123 -10.12 18.89 0.31
C SER A 123 -10.94 19.22 1.55
N SER A 124 -10.33 19.12 2.74
CA SER A 124 -10.90 19.52 4.03
C SER A 124 -11.24 21.02 4.06
N LEU A 125 -10.30 21.88 3.68
CA LEU A 125 -10.53 23.33 3.59
C LEU A 125 -11.64 23.67 2.59
N ARG A 126 -11.62 23.01 1.42
CA ARG A 126 -12.66 23.19 0.40
C ARG A 126 -14.05 22.78 0.91
N LEU A 127 -14.14 21.70 1.68
CA LEU A 127 -15.39 21.25 2.30
C LEU A 127 -15.93 22.30 3.28
N LEU A 128 -15.07 22.84 4.14
CA LEU A 128 -15.41 23.91 5.08
C LEU A 128 -15.90 25.18 4.39
N GLN A 129 -15.27 25.57 3.28
CA GLN A 129 -15.65 26.78 2.54
C GLN A 129 -16.93 26.62 1.73
N ARG A 130 -17.19 25.43 1.15
CA ARG A 130 -18.33 25.22 0.24
C ARG A 130 -19.60 24.71 0.91
N GLN A 131 -19.51 24.01 2.04
CA GLN A 131 -20.69 23.39 2.66
C GLN A 131 -20.99 24.04 4.03
N HIS A 132 -21.92 25.00 4.04
CA HIS A 132 -22.50 25.57 5.27
C HIS A 132 -23.61 24.68 5.85
N ASN A 133 -23.53 23.36 5.63
CA ASN A 133 -24.50 22.40 6.15
C ASN A 133 -24.07 21.88 7.53
N TRP A 134 -24.96 21.13 8.18
CA TRP A 134 -24.70 20.51 9.48
C TRP A 134 -23.41 19.68 9.49
N MET A 135 -23.10 19.02 8.36
CA MET A 135 -21.90 18.21 8.19
C MET A 135 -20.61 19.05 8.20
N GLY A 136 -20.61 20.21 7.52
CA GLY A 136 -19.50 21.15 7.53
C GLY A 136 -19.25 21.75 8.91
N LEU A 137 -20.31 22.04 9.68
CA LEU A 137 -20.20 22.53 11.05
C LEU A 137 -19.60 21.49 12.01
N LEU A 138 -20.09 20.23 11.93
CA LEU A 138 -19.51 19.12 12.70
C LEU A 138 -18.03 18.89 12.34
N PHE A 139 -17.70 18.97 11.06
CA PHE A 139 -16.33 18.84 10.58
C PHE A 139 -15.44 19.98 11.09
N PHE A 140 -15.91 21.23 11.03
CA PHE A 140 -15.20 22.39 11.56
C PHE A 140 -14.92 22.27 13.05
N LEU A 141 -15.95 21.91 13.83
CA LEU A 141 -15.82 21.71 15.27
C LEU A 141 -14.80 20.60 15.58
N SER A 142 -14.84 19.51 14.81
CA SER A 142 -13.88 18.41 14.94
C SER A 142 -12.45 18.87 14.64
N VAL A 143 -12.24 19.62 13.55
CA VAL A 143 -10.90 20.16 13.19
C VAL A 143 -10.36 21.07 14.29
N ILE A 144 -11.16 22.02 14.79
CA ILE A 144 -10.74 22.90 15.89
C ILE A 144 -10.40 22.09 17.13
N LEU A 145 -11.27 21.17 17.54
CA LEU A 145 -11.05 20.34 18.71
C LEU A 145 -9.74 19.56 18.60
N PHE A 146 -9.46 18.94 17.45
CA PHE A 146 -8.21 18.21 17.21
C PHE A 146 -6.98 19.12 17.19
N LEU A 147 -7.08 20.30 16.59
CA LEU A 147 -5.98 21.29 16.58
C LEU A 147 -5.66 21.76 18.00
N VAL A 148 -6.66 22.09 18.80
CA VAL A 148 -6.45 22.56 20.18
C VAL A 148 -5.85 21.45 21.04
N ILE A 149 -6.37 20.22 20.95
CA ILE A 149 -5.85 19.07 21.72
C ILE A 149 -4.39 18.76 21.36
N ASN A 150 -4.03 18.74 20.07
CA ASN A 150 -2.67 18.40 19.62
C ASN A 150 -1.69 19.60 19.63
N SER A 151 -2.17 20.84 19.81
CA SER A 151 -1.31 22.03 19.86
C SER A 151 -0.42 22.09 21.11
N GLY A 152 -0.66 21.26 22.12
CA GLY A 152 0.05 21.29 23.41
C GLY A 152 -0.41 22.42 24.34
N VAL A 153 -1.39 23.24 23.95
CA VAL A 153 -1.94 24.33 24.78
C VAL A 153 -2.57 23.79 26.08
N MET A 154 -3.05 22.55 26.09
CA MET A 154 -3.57 21.86 27.28
C MET A 154 -2.50 21.13 28.10
N ALA A 155 -1.20 21.39 27.90
CA ALA A 155 -0.14 20.77 28.71
C ALA A 155 -0.30 21.06 30.23
N PHE A 156 -0.88 22.21 30.60
CA PHE A 156 -1.21 22.57 31.99
C PHE A 156 -2.31 21.70 32.61
N ALA A 157 -3.08 20.94 31.82
CA ALA A 157 -4.11 20.03 32.30
C ALA A 157 -3.57 18.63 32.65
N SER A 158 -2.26 18.40 32.49
CA SER A 158 -1.61 17.12 32.81
C SER A 158 -1.57 16.80 34.31
N ASP A 159 -1.75 17.81 35.17
CA ASP A 159 -1.77 17.65 36.64
C ASP A 159 -3.11 17.12 37.17
N ILE A 160 -4.17 17.08 36.34
CA ILE A 160 -5.49 16.56 36.72
C ILE A 160 -5.65 15.15 36.13
N PRO A 161 -5.69 14.08 36.97
CA PRO A 161 -5.71 12.69 36.51
C PRO A 161 -6.86 12.35 35.54
N ILE A 162 -8.02 12.98 35.71
CA ILE A 162 -9.22 12.76 34.89
C ILE A 162 -9.03 13.36 33.48
N LEU A 163 -8.43 14.55 33.39
CA LEU A 163 -8.16 15.17 32.09
C LEU A 163 -7.05 14.41 31.35
N GLN A 164 -6.06 13.86 32.05
CA GLN A 164 -5.00 13.07 31.44
C GLN A 164 -5.54 11.82 30.73
N VAL A 165 -6.46 11.08 31.37
CA VAL A 165 -7.08 9.89 30.75
C VAL A 165 -7.87 10.27 29.50
N LEU A 166 -8.68 11.32 29.56
CA LEU A 166 -9.44 11.79 28.41
C LEU A 166 -8.52 12.28 27.27
N LEU A 167 -7.53 13.10 27.57
CA LEU A 167 -6.56 13.62 26.59
C LEU A 167 -5.76 12.48 25.94
N SER A 168 -5.39 11.45 26.68
CA SER A 168 -4.69 10.28 26.13
C SER A 168 -5.57 9.49 25.16
N GLY A 169 -6.88 9.36 25.44
CA GLY A 169 -7.84 8.76 24.52
C GLY A 169 -7.96 9.53 23.21
N PHE A 170 -8.04 10.87 23.28
CA PHE A 170 -8.15 11.72 22.10
C PHE A 170 -6.88 11.77 21.25
N HIS A 171 -5.69 11.75 21.85
CA HIS A 171 -4.42 11.69 21.10
C HIS A 171 -4.25 10.40 20.29
N ASN A 172 -4.91 9.31 20.70
CA ASN A 172 -4.87 8.04 19.98
C ASN A 172 -5.84 7.98 18.78
N VAL A 173 -6.79 8.91 18.65
CA VAL A 173 -7.79 8.89 17.58
C VAL A 173 -7.19 9.04 16.17
N PRO A 174 -6.22 9.95 15.91
CA PRO A 174 -5.57 10.03 14.59
C PRO A 174 -4.82 8.74 14.23
N VAL A 175 -4.17 8.10 15.22
CA VAL A 175 -3.50 6.81 15.04
C VAL A 175 -4.51 5.71 14.73
N ALA A 176 -5.67 5.72 15.36
CA ALA A 176 -6.78 4.82 15.02
C ALA A 176 -7.30 5.05 13.59
N GLY A 177 -7.35 6.31 13.12
CA GLY A 177 -7.67 6.65 11.72
C GLY A 177 -6.67 6.08 10.72
N ALA A 178 -5.37 6.21 10.98
CA ALA A 178 -4.32 5.61 10.16
C ALA A 178 -4.44 4.08 10.09
N ARG A 179 -4.70 3.42 11.23
CA ARG A 179 -5.00 1.98 11.27
C ARG A 179 -6.27 1.64 10.49
N GLY A 180 -7.31 2.48 10.56
CA GLY A 180 -8.52 2.34 9.77
C GLY A 180 -8.27 2.36 8.26
N ILE A 181 -7.38 3.24 7.78
CA ILE A 181 -6.96 3.27 6.37
C ILE A 181 -6.25 1.96 6.00
N LEU A 182 -5.32 1.48 6.83
CA LEU A 182 -4.63 0.21 6.58
C LEU A 182 -5.60 -0.98 6.54
N LEU A 183 -6.56 -1.03 7.45
CA LEU A 183 -7.63 -2.03 7.43
C LEU A 183 -8.50 -1.90 6.18
N GLY A 184 -8.82 -0.67 5.77
CA GLY A 184 -9.55 -0.41 4.52
C GLY A 184 -8.81 -0.89 3.28
N ILE A 185 -7.50 -0.66 3.20
CA ILE A 185 -6.64 -1.16 2.11
C ILE A 185 -6.61 -2.68 2.12
N ALA A 186 -6.44 -3.30 3.29
CA ALA A 186 -6.45 -4.75 3.43
C ALA A 186 -7.80 -5.35 2.98
N LEU A 187 -8.91 -4.82 3.48
CA LEU A 187 -10.26 -5.25 3.09
C LEU A 187 -10.53 -5.00 1.60
N GLY A 188 -10.04 -3.90 1.04
CA GLY A 188 -10.13 -3.62 -0.40
C GLY A 188 -9.39 -4.67 -1.24
N SER A 189 -8.20 -5.07 -0.82
CA SER A 189 -7.43 -6.14 -1.49
C SER A 189 -8.08 -7.52 -1.36
N LEU A 190 -8.75 -7.80 -0.24
CA LEU A 190 -9.53 -9.02 -0.07
C LEU A 190 -10.77 -9.00 -0.95
N ALA A 191 -11.45 -7.85 -1.04
CA ALA A 191 -12.64 -7.69 -1.87
C ALA A 191 -12.33 -7.88 -3.36
N THR A 192 -11.18 -7.41 -3.85
CA THR A 192 -10.76 -7.68 -5.24
C THR A 192 -10.48 -9.16 -5.46
N GLY A 193 -9.80 -9.83 -4.52
CA GLY A 193 -9.60 -11.28 -4.55
C GLY A 193 -10.92 -12.06 -4.60
N ILE A 194 -11.86 -11.75 -3.70
CA ILE A 194 -13.19 -12.36 -3.66
C ILE A 194 -13.97 -12.11 -4.95
N ARG A 195 -13.89 -10.90 -5.52
CA ARG A 195 -14.59 -10.57 -6.77
C ARG A 195 -14.09 -11.40 -7.95
N ILE A 196 -12.79 -11.71 -7.99
CA ILE A 196 -12.20 -12.64 -8.96
C ILE A 196 -12.71 -14.07 -8.70
N LEU A 197 -12.76 -14.52 -7.43
CA LEU A 197 -13.27 -15.86 -7.07
C LEU A 197 -14.75 -16.07 -7.39
N ILE A 198 -15.57 -15.03 -7.27
CA ILE A 198 -16.99 -15.07 -7.65
C ILE A 198 -17.17 -14.92 -9.18
N GLY A 199 -16.10 -14.59 -9.91
CA GLY A 199 -16.12 -14.42 -11.37
C GLY A 199 -16.73 -13.10 -11.85
N SER A 200 -16.95 -12.15 -10.93
CA SER A 200 -17.42 -10.80 -11.26
C SER A 200 -16.34 -9.99 -11.97
N ASP A 201 -15.06 -10.20 -11.61
CA ASP A 201 -13.92 -9.64 -12.33
C ASP A 201 -13.25 -10.71 -13.20
N LYS A 202 -12.97 -10.39 -14.47
CA LYS A 202 -12.38 -11.31 -15.45
C LYS A 202 -11.02 -10.82 -15.94
N PRO A 203 -9.97 -10.90 -15.12
CA PRO A 203 -8.65 -10.34 -15.45
C PRO A 203 -7.99 -11.00 -16.67
N TYR A 204 -8.40 -12.22 -17.02
CA TYR A 204 -7.83 -13.00 -18.13
C TYR A 204 -8.64 -12.91 -19.44
N SER A 205 -9.61 -12.00 -19.54
CA SER A 205 -10.46 -11.82 -20.72
C SER A 205 -9.88 -10.82 -21.74
N GLY A 206 -8.62 -11.00 -22.10
CA GLY A 206 -8.04 -10.36 -23.30
C GLY A 206 -8.74 -10.78 -24.58
#